data_AF-A0A533SQN7-F1
#
_entry.id   AF-A0A533SQN7-F1
#
_cell.length_a   1.000
_cell.length_b   1.000
_cell.length_c   1.000
_cell.angle_alpha   90.00
_cell.angle_beta   90.00
_cell.angle_gamma   90.00
#
_symmetry.space_group_name_H-M   'P 1'
#
loop_
_entity.id
_entity.type
_entity.pdbx_description
1 polymer ?
#
loop_
_entity_poly.entity_id
_entity_poly.type
_entity_poly.pdbx_seq_one_letter_code
_entity_poly.pdbx_strand_id
1 'polypeptide(L)'
;MPKSSVGLSTGNSRASLVRLRSGFFAAEVDRVEMVALAEGPDSLFSSIESLKISPDDSIIASLGGDKVFVRSESVPFSDRYRGEQAAMLEAEESLPLALEQLYASGQPIRKNSSGTEFLAVFAPSESVHFLYD
;
A
#
# COMPACT_ATOMS: atom_id res chain seq x y z
N MET A 1 -10.79 24.82 -3.81
CA MET A 1 -10.25 24.18 -5.02
C MET A 1 -10.74 22.74 -5.07
N PRO A 2 -11.10 22.17 -6.23
CA PRO A 2 -11.50 20.77 -6.31
C PRO A 2 -10.34 19.90 -5.83
N LYS A 3 -10.62 18.95 -4.94
CA LYS A 3 -9.60 18.01 -4.45
C LYS A 3 -9.19 17.08 -5.57
N SER A 4 -7.89 17.01 -5.84
CA SER A 4 -7.27 16.06 -6.73
C SER A 4 -6.60 14.94 -5.94
N SER A 5 -6.65 13.75 -6.51
CA SER A 5 -6.00 12.56 -5.95
C SER A 5 -5.07 11.95 -6.98
N VAL A 6 -3.91 11.52 -6.54
CA VAL A 6 -2.87 10.94 -7.39
C VAL A 6 -2.66 9.50 -6.98
N GLY A 7 -2.93 8.57 -7.90
CA GLY A 7 -2.48 7.19 -7.79
C GLY A 7 -1.04 7.09 -8.30
N LEU A 8 -0.12 6.69 -7.44
CA LEU A 8 1.29 6.45 -7.76
C LEU A 8 1.60 4.95 -7.62
N SER A 9 2.17 4.38 -8.66
CA SER A 9 2.68 3.01 -8.62
C SER A 9 4.14 3.00 -9.03
N THR A 10 4.98 2.40 -8.19
CA THR A 10 6.42 2.24 -8.43
C THR A 10 6.72 0.77 -8.70
N GLY A 11 7.15 0.47 -9.93
CA GLY A 11 7.70 -0.83 -10.31
C GLY A 11 9.22 -0.82 -10.27
N ASN A 12 9.85 -1.89 -10.76
CA ASN A 12 11.31 -2.02 -10.74
C ASN A 12 12.03 -1.11 -11.75
N SER A 13 11.36 -0.70 -12.83
CA SER A 13 11.96 0.10 -13.90
C SER A 13 11.16 1.33 -14.31
N ARG A 14 9.95 1.49 -13.77
CA ARG A 14 9.03 2.58 -14.12
C ARG A 14 8.19 3.01 -12.93
N ALA A 15 7.89 4.30 -12.86
CA ALA A 15 6.82 4.84 -12.04
C ALA A 15 5.67 5.28 -12.94
N SER A 16 4.44 5.03 -12.50
CA SER A 16 3.22 5.42 -13.20
C SER A 16 2.37 6.31 -12.30
N LEU A 17 1.85 7.38 -12.88
CA LEU A 17 0.97 8.35 -12.23
C LEU A 17 -0.37 8.40 -12.93
N VAL A 18 -1.45 8.39 -12.14
CA VAL A 18 -2.79 8.76 -12.59
C VAL A 18 -3.32 9.83 -11.65
N ARG A 19 -3.57 11.03 -12.17
CA ARG A 19 -4.22 12.10 -11.43
C ARG A 19 -5.69 12.17 -11.77
N LEU A 20 -6.53 12.12 -10.74
CA LEU A 20 -7.97 12.27 -10.83
C LEU A 20 -8.38 13.60 -10.22
N ARG A 21 -9.31 14.28 -10.88
CA ARG A 21 -10.03 15.44 -10.32
C ARG A 21 -11.45 15.05 -9.98
N SER A 22 -11.93 15.52 -8.83
CA SER A 22 -13.33 15.34 -8.44
C SER A 22 -14.23 16.21 -9.32
N GLY A 23 -15.02 15.59 -10.20
CA GLY A 23 -16.11 16.24 -10.93
C GLY A 23 -17.43 16.17 -10.15
N PHE A 24 -18.47 16.83 -10.66
CA PHE A 24 -19.77 16.92 -9.99
C PHE A 24 -20.52 15.57 -9.94
N PHE A 25 -20.33 14.74 -10.97
CA PHE A 25 -21.00 13.43 -11.08
C PHE A 25 -20.02 12.24 -11.14
N ALA A 26 -18.76 12.48 -11.49
CA ALA A 26 -17.75 11.44 -11.68
C ALA A 26 -16.35 12.00 -11.42
N ALA A 27 -15.40 11.11 -11.13
CA ALA A 27 -13.98 11.45 -11.16
C ALA A 27 -13.51 11.53 -12.61
N GLU A 28 -12.77 12.57 -12.94
CA GLU A 28 -12.20 12.78 -14.28
C GLU A 28 -10.70 12.49 -14.25
N VAL A 29 -10.21 11.80 -15.27
CA VAL A 29 -8.78 11.60 -15.47
C VAL A 29 -8.18 12.92 -15.97
N ASP A 30 -7.37 13.54 -15.13
CA ASP A 30 -6.68 14.80 -15.44
C ASP A 30 -5.36 14.55 -16.16
N ARG A 31 -4.60 13.57 -15.67
CA ARG A 31 -3.26 13.26 -16.18
C ARG A 31 -2.95 11.79 -16.01
N VAL A 32 -2.32 11.19 -17.02
CA VAL A 32 -1.69 9.87 -16.95
C VAL A 32 -0.27 10.02 -17.45
N GLU A 33 0.70 9.57 -16.66
CA GLU A 33 2.11 9.68 -17.01
C GLU A 33 2.88 8.46 -16.56
N MET A 34 3.94 8.13 -17.31
CA MET A 34 4.88 7.08 -16.98
C MET A 34 6.29 7.59 -17.17
N VAL A 35 7.15 7.34 -16.19
CA VAL A 35 8.56 7.73 -16.22
C VAL A 35 9.42 6.50 -15.96
N ALA A 36 10.50 6.37 -16.71
CA ALA A 36 11.51 5.36 -16.42
C ALA A 36 12.19 5.72 -15.10
N LEU A 37 12.38 4.74 -14.22
CA LEU A 37 13.20 4.93 -13.03
C LEU A 37 14.66 4.84 -13.46
N ALA A 38 15.41 5.91 -13.22
CA ALA A 38 16.84 5.89 -13.44
C ALA A 38 17.51 4.96 -12.40
N GLU A 39 18.60 4.30 -12.80
CA GLU A 39 19.31 3.33 -11.96
C GLU A 39 20.14 4.04 -10.88
N GLY A 40 20.00 3.61 -9.62
CA GLY A 40 20.70 4.17 -8.47
C GLY A 40 19.80 4.53 -7.28
N PRO A 41 20.37 4.76 -6.09
CA PRO A 41 19.60 5.13 -4.89
C PRO A 41 19.04 6.57 -4.96
N ASP A 42 19.78 7.53 -5.54
CA ASP A 42 19.37 8.95 -5.60
C ASP A 42 18.51 9.28 -6.84
N SER A 43 18.39 8.33 -7.77
CA SER A 43 17.76 8.53 -9.08
C SER A 43 16.25 8.28 -9.08
N LEU A 44 15.73 7.62 -8.03
CA LEU A 44 14.31 7.31 -7.91
C LEU A 44 13.50 8.57 -7.57
N PHE A 45 13.95 9.36 -6.59
CA PHE A 45 13.32 10.62 -6.21
C PHE A 45 13.29 11.61 -7.36
N SER A 46 14.42 11.79 -8.07
CA SER A 46 14.47 12.67 -9.24
C SER A 46 13.56 12.19 -10.39
N SER A 47 13.40 10.87 -10.55
CA SER A 47 12.43 10.31 -11.50
C SER A 47 10.99 10.63 -11.10
N ILE A 48 10.64 10.50 -9.81
CA ILE A 48 9.29 10.84 -9.30
C ILE A 48 9.03 12.35 -9.34
N GLU A 49 10.01 13.19 -9.03
CA GLU A 49 9.89 14.66 -9.11
C GLU A 49 9.51 15.13 -10.52
N SER A 50 9.99 14.43 -11.56
CA SER A 50 9.65 14.72 -12.95
C SER A 50 8.15 14.58 -13.25
N LEU A 51 7.42 13.80 -12.44
CA LEU A 51 5.97 13.67 -12.52
C LEU A 51 5.23 14.94 -12.06
N LYS A 52 5.91 15.94 -11.48
CA LYS A 52 5.35 17.26 -11.12
C LYS A 52 4.04 17.13 -10.33
N ILE A 53 4.05 16.31 -9.30
CA ILE A 53 2.92 16.15 -8.37
C ILE A 53 2.74 17.46 -7.59
N SER A 54 1.50 17.95 -7.47
CA SER A 54 1.23 19.18 -6.73
C SER A 54 1.26 18.93 -5.22
N PRO A 55 1.76 19.85 -4.39
CA PRO A 55 1.70 19.71 -2.93
C PRO A 55 0.26 19.67 -2.39
N ASP A 56 -0.74 20.13 -3.17
CA ASP A 56 -2.15 20.07 -2.82
C ASP A 56 -2.81 18.73 -3.20
N ASP A 57 -2.11 17.84 -3.90
CA ASP A 57 -2.63 16.52 -4.29
C ASP A 57 -2.61 15.55 -3.10
N SER A 58 -3.71 14.80 -2.93
CA SER A 58 -3.69 13.64 -2.03
C SER A 58 -3.08 12.44 -2.76
N ILE A 59 -1.96 11.92 -2.27
CA ILE A 59 -1.23 10.82 -2.92
C ILE A 59 -1.64 9.47 -2.32
N ILE A 60 -1.96 8.53 -3.19
CA ILE A 60 -2.17 7.12 -2.88
C ILE A 60 -1.06 6.35 -3.59
N ALA A 61 -0.10 5.85 -2.82
CA ALA A 61 0.98 5.03 -3.35
C ALA A 61 0.69 3.53 -3.16
N SER A 62 1.26 2.71 -4.04
CA SER A 62 1.20 1.25 -3.95
C SER A 62 2.59 0.66 -3.94
N LEU A 63 2.77 -0.41 -3.15
CA LEU A 63 3.94 -1.27 -3.23
C LEU A 63 3.73 -2.35 -4.29
N GLY A 64 4.84 -2.76 -4.92
CA GLY A 64 4.85 -3.94 -5.78
C GLY A 64 4.43 -5.19 -5.01
N GLY A 65 3.71 -6.09 -5.68
CA GLY A 65 3.24 -7.35 -5.08
C GLY A 65 4.36 -8.28 -4.62
N ASP A 66 5.56 -8.11 -5.16
CA ASP A 66 6.80 -8.80 -4.78
C ASP A 66 7.39 -8.31 -3.45
N LYS A 67 6.93 -7.15 -2.95
CA LYS A 67 7.38 -6.53 -1.70
C LYS A 67 6.43 -6.74 -0.53
N VAL A 68 5.35 -7.50 -0.72
CA VAL A 68 4.34 -7.75 0.31
C VAL A 68 4.15 -9.24 0.56
N PHE A 69 3.93 -9.59 1.83
CA PHE A 69 3.54 -10.92 2.24
C PHE A 69 2.06 -10.91 2.59
N VAL A 70 1.32 -11.90 2.11
CA VAL A 70 -0.11 -12.01 2.37
C VAL A 70 -0.41 -13.38 2.98
N ARG A 71 -1.18 -13.40 4.05
CA ARG A 71 -1.64 -14.59 4.76
C ARG A 71 -3.13 -14.52 5.05
N SER A 72 -3.80 -15.66 5.06
CA SER A 72 -5.19 -15.77 5.47
C SER A 72 -5.24 -16.54 6.78
N GLU A 73 -5.64 -15.86 7.85
CA GLU A 73 -5.67 -16.45 9.19
C GLU A 73 -7.09 -16.48 9.73
N SER A 74 -7.49 -17.64 10.26
CA SER A 74 -8.78 -17.82 10.91
C SER A 74 -8.61 -17.78 12.41
N VAL A 75 -9.15 -16.74 13.04
CA VAL A 75 -9.00 -16.52 14.48
C VAL A 75 -10.36 -16.58 15.19
N PRO A 76 -10.43 -17.07 16.43
CA PRO A 76 -11.68 -17.29 17.16
C PRO A 76 -12.24 -15.99 17.77
N PHE A 77 -12.11 -14.86 17.07
CA PHE A 77 -12.56 -13.56 17.53
C PHE A 77 -13.56 -12.95 16.55
N SER A 78 -14.69 -12.48 17.08
CA SER A 78 -15.68 -11.70 16.34
C SER A 78 -15.39 -10.20 16.36
N ASP A 79 -14.61 -9.76 17.37
CA ASP A 79 -14.13 -8.39 17.50
C ASP A 79 -13.02 -8.09 16.50
N ARG A 80 -13.12 -6.95 15.82
CA ARG A 80 -12.20 -6.59 14.74
C ARG A 80 -10.77 -6.41 15.25
N TYR A 81 -10.58 -5.64 16.32
CA TYR A 81 -9.26 -5.26 16.79
C TYR A 81 -8.51 -6.44 17.39
N ARG A 82 -9.19 -7.26 18.19
CA ARG A 82 -8.62 -8.51 18.72
C ARG A 82 -8.32 -9.50 17.61
N GLY A 83 -9.22 -9.64 16.65
CA GLY A 83 -9.02 -10.53 15.52
C GLY A 83 -7.85 -10.11 14.64
N GLU A 84 -7.70 -8.82 14.37
CA GLU A 84 -6.57 -8.28 13.61
C GLU A 84 -5.23 -8.54 14.32
N GLN A 85 -5.13 -8.26 15.63
CA GLN A 85 -3.92 -8.54 16.42
C GLN A 85 -3.57 -10.04 16.45
N ALA A 86 -4.57 -10.90 16.69
CA ALA A 86 -4.36 -12.33 16.68
C ALA A 86 -3.91 -12.84 15.31
N ALA A 87 -4.55 -12.39 14.23
CA ALA A 87 -4.19 -12.80 12.87
C ALA A 87 -2.75 -12.42 12.52
N MET A 88 -2.25 -11.28 13.01
CA MET A 88 -0.85 -10.90 12.82
C MET A 88 0.14 -11.82 13.54
N LEU A 89 -0.19 -12.21 14.78
CA LEU A 89 0.65 -13.11 15.58
C LEU A 89 0.65 -14.53 15.01
N GLU A 90 -0.50 -15.06 14.60
CA GLU A 90 -0.58 -16.39 13.97
C GLU A 90 0.22 -16.43 12.66
N ALA A 91 0.17 -15.36 11.87
CA ALA A 91 0.91 -15.28 10.61
C ALA A 91 2.44 -15.22 10.81
N GLU A 92 2.93 -14.73 11.96
CA GLU A 92 4.35 -14.48 12.25
C GLU A 92 5.23 -15.72 12.02
N GLU A 93 4.77 -16.91 12.41
CA GLU A 93 5.52 -18.16 12.27
C GLU A 93 5.88 -18.49 10.81
N SER A 94 5.15 -17.91 9.86
CA SER A 94 5.31 -18.14 8.42
C SER A 94 6.00 -16.99 7.67
N LEU A 95 6.38 -15.92 8.39
CA LEU A 95 7.00 -14.74 7.80
C LEU A 95 8.53 -14.90 7.73
N PRO A 96 9.17 -14.34 6.70
CA PRO A 96 10.62 -14.38 6.56
C PRO A 96 11.35 -13.38 7.48
N LEU A 97 10.61 -12.47 8.13
CA LEU A 97 11.11 -11.40 8.99
C LEU A 97 10.25 -11.32 10.24
N ALA A 98 10.84 -10.84 11.34
CA ALA A 98 10.12 -10.61 12.60
C ALA A 98 9.12 -9.44 12.46
N LEU A 99 8.03 -9.46 13.22
CA LEU A 99 6.96 -8.46 13.11
C LEU A 99 7.44 -7.03 13.35
N GLU A 100 8.47 -6.81 14.18
CA GLU A 100 9.00 -5.47 14.47
C GLU A 100 9.70 -4.83 13.26
N GLN A 101 10.05 -5.63 12.26
CA GLN A 101 10.69 -5.19 11.01
C GLN A 101 9.67 -4.99 9.87
N LEU A 102 8.38 -5.14 10.17
CA LEU A 102 7.31 -5.14 9.19
C LEU A 102 6.24 -4.09 9.53
N TYR A 103 5.71 -3.43 8.51
CA TYR A 103 4.37 -2.88 8.60
C TYR A 103 3.37 -4.00 8.40
N ALA A 104 2.34 -4.03 9.25
CA ALA A 104 1.28 -5.02 9.20
C ALA A 104 -0.09 -4.33 9.14
N SER A 105 -1.02 -4.90 8.37
CA SER A 105 -2.43 -4.51 8.37
C SER A 105 -3.31 -5.74 8.17
N GLY A 106 -4.44 -5.79 8.88
CA GLY A 106 -5.42 -6.86 8.74
C GLY A 106 -6.75 -6.35 8.21
N GLN A 107 -7.33 -7.08 7.26
CA GLN A 107 -8.68 -6.83 6.78
C GLN A 107 -9.54 -8.09 6.97
N PRO A 108 -10.65 -8.03 7.73
CA PRO A 108 -11.57 -9.17 7.81
C PRO A 108 -12.19 -9.43 6.44
N ILE A 109 -12.14 -10.67 5.97
CA ILE A 109 -12.67 -11.10 4.67
C ILE A 109 -13.89 -12.03 4.81
N ARG A 110 -14.03 -12.74 5.92
CA ARG A 110 -15.17 -13.62 6.18
C ARG A 110 -15.44 -13.75 7.67
N LYS A 111 -16.71 -13.77 8.06
CA LYS A 111 -17.15 -14.15 9.42
C LYS A 111 -17.84 -15.51 9.37
N ASN A 112 -17.53 -16.39 10.31
CA ASN A 112 -18.16 -17.69 10.46
C ASN A 112 -18.61 -17.90 11.92
N SER A 113 -19.25 -19.03 12.21
CA SER A 113 -19.73 -19.36 13.57
C SER A 113 -18.61 -19.57 14.58
N SER A 114 -17.39 -19.84 14.12
CA SER A 114 -16.20 -20.11 14.93
C SER A 114 -15.28 -18.90 15.12
N GLY A 115 -15.50 -17.79 14.41
CA GLY A 115 -14.59 -16.65 14.40
C GLY A 115 -14.62 -15.83 13.11
N THR A 116 -13.51 -15.15 12.84
CA THR A 116 -13.33 -14.29 11.67
C THR A 116 -12.06 -14.69 10.93
N GLU A 117 -12.16 -14.78 9.61
CA GLU A 117 -11.02 -14.94 8.70
C GLU A 117 -10.52 -13.56 8.30
N PHE A 118 -9.22 -13.33 8.47
CA PHE A 118 -8.52 -12.09 8.15
C PHE A 118 -7.51 -12.31 7.03
N LEU A 119 -7.45 -11.36 6.12
CA LEU A 119 -6.32 -11.19 5.23
C LEU A 119 -5.29 -10.31 5.94
N ALA A 120 -4.20 -10.91 6.40
CA ALA A 120 -3.08 -10.20 7.00
C ALA A 120 -2.06 -9.88 5.90
N VAL A 121 -1.68 -8.60 5.81
CA VAL A 121 -0.74 -8.08 4.81
C VAL A 121 0.45 -7.48 5.55
N PHE A 122 1.65 -7.84 5.10
CA PHE A 122 2.90 -7.41 5.68
C PHE A 122 3.81 -6.83 4.61
N ALA A 123 4.60 -5.83 4.96
CA ALA A 123 5.64 -5.26 4.09
C ALA A 123 6.87 -4.88 4.93
N PRO A 124 8.11 -5.12 4.46
CA PRO A 124 9.31 -4.66 5.15
C PRO A 124 9.28 -3.15 5.40
N SER A 125 9.63 -2.71 6.61
CA SER A 125 9.57 -1.29 6.97
C SER A 125 10.41 -0.40 6.05
N GLU A 126 11.58 -0.89 5.60
CA GLU A 126 12.42 -0.21 4.60
C GLU A 126 11.73 0.02 3.25
N SER A 127 10.84 -0.89 2.83
CA SER A 127 10.11 -0.76 1.57
C SER A 127 9.00 0.30 1.66
N VAL A 128 8.50 0.53 2.87
CA VAL A 128 7.38 1.44 3.16
C VAL A 128 7.91 2.85 3.46
N HIS A 129 8.95 2.99 4.29
CA HIS A 129 9.64 4.26 4.60
C HIS A 129 10.03 5.04 3.35
N PHE A 130 10.51 4.33 2.33
CA PHE A 130 10.84 4.90 1.02
C PHE A 130 9.71 5.74 0.38
N LEU A 131 8.43 5.52 0.73
CA LEU A 131 7.30 6.24 0.15
C LEU A 131 6.95 7.56 0.85
N TYR A 132 7.48 7.84 2.04
CA TYR A 132 7.13 9.06 2.80
C TYR A 132 8.29 9.75 3.52
N ASP A 133 9.49 9.17 3.53
CA ASP A 133 10.73 9.88 3.86
C ASP A 133 11.24 10.68 2.64
#